data_AF-A0A529AXV7-F1
#
_entry.id   AF-A0A529AXV7-F1
#
_cell.length_a   1.000
_cell.length_b   1.000
_cell.length_c   1.000
_cell.angle_alpha   90.00
_cell.angle_beta   90.00
_cell.angle_gamma   90.00
#
_symmetry.space_group_name_H-M   'P 1'
#
loop_
_entity.id
_entity.type
_entity.pdbx_description
1 polymer ?
#
loop_
_entity_poly.entity_id
_entity_poly.type
_entity_poly.pdbx_seq_one_letter_code
_entity_poly.pdbx_strand_id
1 'polypeptide(L)'
;MNSILLRFILACLLLPCLWMTAGAQGASSPDLGSAVPVHEGTTYLDLARMIIPDLAPDKDGLYRGSMPVEMRHIEGSDSGGSPPETSGLSNAAALDIKAGGKDRLAMLFDLGSSSDSAEGFAVLALYDLAGKPRLLDAVNVAVDRSTSFREPGKLPIGPSDDAIITLSTHFNSSQGYVSTPLILVRDDRFELIDMIYTFNENLCAYKRTQELAFQAVADGQPYAAIKATVTDTTVPNGESCDDDPAPKASSRDISVTYHWNRAAYVKGSDALDKLAAENANRF
;
A
#
# COMPACT_ATOMS: atom_id res chain seq x y z
N MET A 1 -34.87 -41.02 -24.77
CA MET A 1 -34.57 -39.61 -24.44
C MET A 1 -33.08 -39.53 -24.14
N ASN A 2 -32.32 -38.96 -25.08
CA ASN A 2 -30.90 -39.27 -25.28
C ASN A 2 -29.99 -38.75 -24.15
N SER A 3 -29.06 -39.60 -23.68
CA SER A 3 -28.00 -39.33 -22.70
C SER A 3 -27.17 -38.06 -23.01
N ILE A 4 -27.16 -37.65 -24.27
CA ILE A 4 -26.52 -36.42 -24.77
C ILE A 4 -27.24 -35.16 -24.26
N LEU A 5 -28.57 -35.16 -24.19
CA LEU A 5 -29.35 -34.03 -23.66
C LEU A 5 -29.08 -33.81 -22.16
N LEU A 6 -28.92 -34.91 -21.41
CA LEU A 6 -28.64 -34.85 -19.97
C LEU A 6 -27.24 -34.30 -19.67
N ARG A 7 -26.24 -34.61 -20.51
CA ARG A 7 -24.87 -34.07 -20.40
C ARG A 7 -24.80 -32.59 -20.77
N PHE A 8 -25.61 -32.14 -21.73
CA PHE A 8 -25.72 -30.72 -22.08
C PHE A 8 -26.37 -29.89 -20.96
N ILE A 9 -27.41 -30.43 -20.31
CA ILE A 9 -28.07 -29.74 -19.18
C ILE A 9 -27.13 -29.65 -17.96
N LEU A 10 -26.33 -30.69 -17.69
CA LEU A 10 -25.36 -30.67 -16.60
C LEU A 10 -24.19 -29.70 -16.87
N ALA A 11 -23.74 -29.58 -18.11
CA ALA A 11 -22.73 -28.59 -18.50
C ALA A 11 -23.26 -27.15 -18.33
N CYS A 12 -24.49 -26.87 -18.76
CA CYS A 12 -25.08 -25.52 -18.64
C CYS A 12 -25.39 -25.10 -17.18
N LEU A 13 -25.61 -26.05 -16.26
CA LEU A 13 -25.83 -25.75 -14.83
C LEU A 13 -24.54 -25.49 -14.03
N LEU A 14 -23.37 -25.87 -14.55
CA LEU A 14 -22.07 -25.63 -13.90
C LEU A 14 -21.37 -24.34 -14.40
N LEU A 15 -21.87 -23.75 -15.49
CA LEU A 15 -21.33 -22.52 -16.09
C LEU A 15 -21.58 -21.20 -15.34
N PRO A 16 -22.56 -21.03 -14.40
CA PRO A 16 -22.72 -19.75 -13.70
C PRO A 16 -21.69 -19.50 -12.59
N CYS A 17 -20.91 -20.50 -12.17
CA CYS A 17 -20.05 -20.40 -10.98
C CYS A 17 -18.57 -20.08 -11.27
N LEU A 18 -18.19 -19.81 -12.51
CA LEU A 18 -16.78 -19.58 -12.88
C LEU A 18 -16.37 -18.10 -12.96
N TRP A 19 -17.26 -17.16 -12.67
CA TRP A 19 -16.94 -15.72 -12.65
C TRP A 19 -17.33 -15.05 -11.33
N MET A 20 -16.91 -15.62 -10.20
CA MET A 20 -16.40 -14.74 -9.16
C MET A 20 -14.96 -14.44 -9.57
N THR A 21 -14.77 -13.39 -10.36
CA THR A 21 -13.53 -12.63 -10.22
C THR A 21 -13.49 -12.25 -8.74
N ALA A 22 -12.65 -12.94 -7.96
CA ALA A 22 -12.25 -12.46 -6.65
C ALA A 22 -11.61 -11.09 -6.93
N GLY A 23 -12.45 -10.05 -6.92
CA GLY A 23 -11.99 -8.69 -7.10
C GLY A 23 -10.95 -8.47 -6.03
N ALA A 24 -9.82 -7.88 -6.42
CA ALA A 24 -8.90 -7.32 -5.44
C ALA A 24 -9.76 -6.44 -4.51
N GLN A 25 -9.99 -6.90 -3.29
CA GLN A 25 -10.63 -6.08 -2.27
C GLN A 25 -9.62 -4.97 -1.99
N GLY A 26 -9.89 -3.80 -2.56
CA GLY A 26 -9.15 -2.58 -2.29
C GLY A 26 -9.37 -2.14 -0.85
N ALA A 27 -8.63 -1.12 -0.43
CA ALA A 27 -8.85 -0.58 0.90
C ALA A 27 -10.26 0.04 0.98
N SER A 28 -10.93 -0.16 2.11
CA SER A 28 -12.19 0.52 2.42
C SER A 28 -11.93 1.77 3.24
N SER A 29 -12.82 2.75 3.19
CA SER A 29 -12.76 3.96 4.02
C SER A 29 -13.94 4.00 4.98
N PRO A 30 -13.92 3.22 6.07
CA PRO A 30 -15.06 3.14 6.98
C PRO A 30 -15.25 4.45 7.76
N ASP A 31 -16.50 4.73 8.12
CA ASP A 31 -16.79 5.69 9.20
C ASP A 31 -16.27 5.11 10.52
N LEU A 32 -15.50 5.90 11.28
CA LEU A 32 -14.97 5.48 12.58
C LEU A 32 -16.08 5.10 13.55
N GLY A 33 -17.25 5.73 13.49
CA GLY A 33 -18.39 5.38 14.34
C GLY A 33 -19.08 4.06 13.98
N SER A 34 -18.77 3.49 12.80
CA SER A 34 -19.41 2.27 12.31
C SER A 34 -18.82 0.99 12.93
N ALA A 35 -19.63 -0.05 13.01
CA ALA A 35 -19.22 -1.35 13.53
C ALA A 35 -18.23 -2.05 12.58
N VAL A 36 -17.25 -2.75 13.16
CA VAL A 36 -16.35 -3.63 12.41
C VAL A 36 -17.14 -4.88 11.98
N PRO A 37 -17.24 -5.20 10.68
CA PRO A 37 -18.18 -6.21 10.17
C PRO A 37 -18.10 -7.59 10.83
N VAL A 38 -16.91 -8.01 11.24
CA VAL A 38 -16.64 -9.35 11.81
C VAL A 38 -16.67 -9.39 13.35
N HIS A 39 -16.89 -8.25 14.01
CA HIS A 39 -16.85 -8.18 15.47
C HIS A 39 -17.97 -7.28 16.02
N GLU A 40 -19.10 -7.90 16.37
CA GLU A 40 -20.23 -7.20 16.99
C GLU A 40 -19.79 -6.46 18.27
N GLY A 41 -20.20 -5.19 18.40
CA GLY A 41 -19.90 -4.37 19.58
C GLY A 41 -18.52 -3.69 19.58
N THR A 42 -17.77 -3.73 18.47
CA THR A 42 -16.56 -2.92 18.30
C THR A 42 -16.71 -2.02 17.09
N THR A 43 -16.36 -0.74 17.26
CA THR A 43 -16.31 0.25 16.18
C THR A 43 -14.89 0.45 15.68
N TYR A 44 -14.73 1.00 14.48
CA TYR A 44 -13.41 1.41 14.00
C TYR A 44 -12.77 2.50 14.87
N LEU A 45 -13.58 3.31 15.57
CA LEU A 45 -13.13 4.26 16.58
C LEU A 45 -12.52 3.56 17.80
N ASP A 46 -13.09 2.43 18.24
CA ASP A 46 -12.53 1.64 19.34
C ASP A 46 -11.16 1.06 18.97
N LEU A 47 -10.98 0.66 17.70
CA LEU A 47 -9.67 0.25 17.19
C LEU A 47 -8.70 1.43 17.12
N ALA A 48 -9.13 2.58 16.57
CA ALA A 48 -8.31 3.79 16.51
C ALA A 48 -7.85 4.27 17.90
N ARG A 49 -8.68 4.07 18.94
CA ARG A 49 -8.33 4.35 20.34
C ARG A 49 -7.22 3.45 20.91
N MET A 50 -6.88 2.34 20.26
CA MET A 50 -5.69 1.57 20.62
C MET A 50 -4.40 2.26 20.17
N ILE A 51 -4.49 3.16 19.18
CA ILE A 51 -3.37 3.97 18.68
C ILE A 51 -3.36 5.35 19.35
N ILE A 52 -4.51 6.02 19.45
CA ILE A 52 -4.65 7.34 20.10
C ILE A 52 -5.64 7.18 21.27
N PRO A 53 -5.18 6.91 22.50
CA PRO A 53 -6.03 6.49 23.62
C PRO A 53 -7.18 7.44 23.98
N ASP A 54 -6.96 8.74 23.85
CA ASP A 54 -7.92 9.80 24.19
C ASP A 54 -8.72 10.32 22.98
N LEU A 55 -8.66 9.63 21.84
CA LEU A 55 -9.36 10.00 20.62
C LEU A 55 -10.87 10.14 20.84
N ALA A 56 -11.39 11.32 20.52
CA ALA A 56 -12.80 11.67 20.69
C ALA A 56 -13.28 12.55 19.53
N PRO A 57 -14.59 12.55 19.24
CA PRO A 57 -15.15 13.50 18.29
C PRO A 57 -14.94 14.94 18.78
N ASP A 58 -14.52 15.82 17.87
CA ASP A 58 -14.42 17.25 18.07
C ASP A 58 -15.72 17.96 17.66
N LYS A 59 -15.71 19.29 17.75
CA LYS A 59 -16.89 20.14 17.50
C LYS A 59 -17.31 20.17 16.03
N ASP A 60 -16.40 19.81 15.13
CA ASP A 60 -16.57 19.88 13.68
C ASP A 60 -16.93 18.51 13.09
N GLY A 61 -17.14 17.50 13.95
CA GLY A 61 -17.44 16.12 13.54
C GLY A 61 -16.21 15.35 13.07
N LEU A 62 -15.00 15.89 13.27
CA LEU A 62 -13.74 15.18 13.10
C LEU A 62 -13.36 14.46 14.40
N TYR A 63 -12.35 13.60 14.37
CA TYR A 63 -11.83 12.97 15.58
C TYR A 63 -10.46 13.56 15.94
N ARG A 64 -10.26 13.92 17.20
CA ARG A 64 -9.00 14.46 17.72
C ARG A 64 -8.60 13.78 19.02
N GLY A 65 -7.30 13.60 19.19
CA GLY A 65 -6.68 13.16 20.43
C GLY A 65 -5.29 13.77 20.59
N SER A 66 -4.60 13.36 21.64
CA SER A 66 -3.21 13.75 21.88
C SER A 66 -2.25 12.91 21.03
N MET A 67 -1.10 12.55 21.59
CA MET A 67 -0.09 11.77 20.87
C MET A 67 -0.53 10.32 20.70
N PRO A 68 -0.18 9.69 19.57
CA PRO A 68 -0.35 8.25 19.44
C PRO A 68 0.59 7.51 20.39
N VAL A 69 0.33 6.22 20.59
CA VAL A 69 1.26 5.30 21.27
C VAL A 69 2.64 5.31 20.60
N GLU A 70 3.68 5.02 21.37
CA GLU A 70 5.03 4.90 20.83
C GLU A 70 5.11 3.77 19.78
N MET A 71 5.77 4.04 18.66
CA MET A 71 5.95 3.09 17.57
C MET A 71 7.23 3.38 16.80
N ARG A 72 7.77 2.35 16.13
CA ARG A 72 8.92 2.51 15.23
C ARG A 72 8.48 3.03 13.86
N HIS A 73 9.41 3.63 13.14
CA HIS A 73 9.27 3.81 11.70
C HIS A 73 9.52 2.50 10.95
N ILE A 74 8.85 2.28 9.82
CA ILE A 74 8.93 1.03 9.05
C ILE A 74 10.34 0.77 8.49
N GLU A 75 11.12 1.82 8.24
CA GLU A 75 12.51 1.74 7.79
C GLU A 75 13.53 1.52 8.92
N GLY A 76 13.13 1.69 10.20
CA GLY A 76 14.03 1.53 11.35
C GLY A 76 13.97 2.70 12.33
N SER A 77 14.86 2.69 13.34
CA SER A 77 14.89 3.72 14.40
C SER A 77 15.40 5.08 13.94
N ASP A 78 16.12 5.12 12.82
CA ASP A 78 16.84 6.30 12.35
C ASP A 78 16.04 7.09 11.30
N SER A 79 14.79 6.67 11.05
CA SER A 79 13.87 7.25 10.06
C SER A 79 12.63 7.84 10.72
N GLY A 80 11.95 8.74 9.99
CA GLY A 80 10.72 9.39 10.41
C GLY A 80 10.92 10.60 11.31
N GLY A 81 9.83 11.32 11.55
CA GLY A 81 9.76 12.44 12.50
C GLY A 81 8.95 12.10 13.76
N SER A 82 8.93 13.05 14.69
CA SER A 82 8.08 12.97 15.88
C SER A 82 6.59 12.98 15.49
N PRO A 83 5.71 12.29 16.24
CA PRO A 83 4.28 12.38 16.01
C PRO A 83 3.79 13.83 16.19
N PRO A 84 2.70 14.22 15.50
CA PRO A 84 2.08 15.52 15.73
C PRO A 84 1.57 15.65 17.17
N GLU A 85 1.71 16.85 17.77
CA GLU A 85 1.27 17.12 19.16
C GLU A 85 -0.22 16.80 19.38
N THR A 86 -1.03 17.06 18.35
CA THR A 86 -2.44 16.68 18.30
C THR A 86 -2.69 15.84 17.05
N SER A 87 -3.14 14.61 17.25
CA SER A 87 -3.50 13.73 16.15
C SER A 87 -4.94 14.00 15.71
N GLY A 88 -5.10 14.46 14.47
CA GLY A 88 -6.42 14.56 13.83
C GLY A 88 -6.65 13.38 12.92
N LEU A 89 -7.78 12.69 13.09
CA LEU A 89 -8.22 11.67 12.15
C LEU A 89 -9.36 12.24 11.32
N SER A 90 -9.03 12.58 10.07
CA SER A 90 -10.03 12.94 9.07
C SER A 90 -10.51 11.72 8.28
N ASN A 91 -9.67 10.70 8.14
CA ASN A 91 -9.98 9.45 7.47
C ASN A 91 -9.19 8.29 8.10
N ALA A 92 -9.72 7.09 7.93
CA ALA A 92 -9.00 5.84 8.16
C ALA A 92 -9.27 4.93 6.97
N ALA A 93 -8.25 4.22 6.52
CA ALA A 93 -8.41 3.17 5.52
C ALA A 93 -8.26 1.80 6.19
N ALA A 94 -9.09 0.85 5.79
CA ALA A 94 -9.15 -0.50 6.35
C ALA A 94 -8.97 -1.54 5.25
N LEU A 95 -8.05 -2.47 5.47
CA LEU A 95 -7.67 -3.50 4.54
C LEU A 95 -7.64 -4.86 5.26
N ASP A 96 -8.57 -5.73 4.89
CA ASP A 96 -8.54 -7.13 5.34
C ASP A 96 -7.36 -7.83 4.68
N ILE A 97 -6.57 -8.59 5.45
CA ILE A 97 -5.41 -9.33 4.96
C ILE A 97 -5.36 -10.74 5.54
N LYS A 98 -4.63 -11.63 4.88
CA LYS A 98 -4.17 -12.89 5.48
C LYS A 98 -2.72 -12.76 5.91
N ALA A 99 -2.39 -13.21 7.11
CA ALA A 99 -1.01 -13.28 7.60
C ALA A 99 -0.84 -14.49 8.52
N GLY A 100 0.12 -15.35 8.23
CA GLY A 100 0.38 -16.57 9.00
C GLY A 100 -0.82 -17.50 9.09
N GLY A 101 -1.66 -17.54 8.04
CA GLY A 101 -2.89 -18.34 8.00
C GLY A 101 -4.05 -17.80 8.82
N LYS A 102 -3.94 -16.59 9.37
CA LYS A 102 -5.00 -15.92 10.13
C LYS A 102 -5.55 -14.74 9.33
N ASP A 103 -6.84 -14.49 9.48
CA ASP A 103 -7.44 -13.25 9.01
C ASP A 103 -7.06 -12.12 9.98
N ARG A 104 -6.58 -11.00 9.42
CA ARG A 104 -6.16 -9.81 10.15
C ARG A 104 -6.78 -8.58 9.50
N LEU A 105 -6.88 -7.51 10.28
CA LEU A 105 -7.26 -6.19 9.78
C LEU A 105 -6.05 -5.27 9.86
N ALA A 106 -5.63 -4.71 8.73
CA ALA A 106 -4.68 -3.61 8.68
C ALA A 106 -5.46 -2.29 8.54
N MET A 107 -5.19 -1.32 9.41
CA MET A 107 -5.74 0.01 9.28
C MET A 107 -4.64 1.04 9.12
N LEU A 108 -4.82 1.95 8.17
CA LEU A 108 -3.92 3.07 7.92
C LEU A 108 -4.59 4.37 8.37
N PHE A 109 -3.89 5.11 9.22
CA PHE A 109 -4.29 6.40 9.76
C PHE A 109 -3.27 7.46 9.34
N ASP A 110 -3.64 8.38 8.45
CA ASP A 110 -2.81 9.54 8.15
C ASP A 110 -3.06 10.62 9.22
N LEU A 111 -2.07 10.85 10.09
CA LEU A 111 -2.17 11.81 11.20
C LEU A 111 -1.71 13.23 10.79
N GLY A 112 -1.30 13.41 9.53
CA GLY A 112 -0.83 14.68 8.98
C GLY A 112 0.66 14.88 9.17
N SER A 113 1.09 16.14 9.21
CA SER A 113 2.52 16.49 9.17
C SER A 113 3.21 16.33 10.52
N SER A 114 4.43 15.82 10.49
CA SER A 114 5.37 15.92 11.59
C SER A 114 5.94 17.34 11.69
N SER A 115 6.28 17.81 12.89
CA SER A 115 6.80 19.17 13.10
C SER A 115 8.31 19.29 12.86
N ASP A 116 9.03 18.17 12.89
CA ASP A 116 10.49 18.07 12.76
C ASP A 116 10.94 17.28 11.51
N SER A 117 9.99 16.88 10.65
CA SER A 117 10.27 16.19 9.38
C SER A 117 9.48 16.80 8.21
N ALA A 118 10.02 16.64 7.00
CA ALA A 118 9.30 16.96 5.76
C ALA A 118 8.29 15.86 5.37
N GLU A 119 8.40 14.69 6.00
CA GLU A 119 7.49 13.56 5.86
C GLU A 119 6.23 13.77 6.72
N GLY A 120 5.15 13.11 6.31
CA GLY A 120 3.97 12.98 7.16
C GLY A 120 4.22 12.06 8.35
N PHE A 121 3.14 11.78 9.08
CA PHE A 121 3.10 10.78 10.13
C PHE A 121 1.86 9.92 9.91
N ALA A 122 2.05 8.69 9.40
CA ALA A 122 0.95 7.81 9.05
C ALA A 122 1.12 6.44 9.70
N VAL A 123 0.16 6.04 10.51
CA VAL A 123 0.23 4.80 11.30
C VAL A 123 -0.44 3.67 10.53
N LEU A 124 0.32 2.62 10.22
CA LEU A 124 -0.22 1.33 9.82
C LEU A 124 -0.31 0.44 11.07
N ALA A 125 -1.53 0.08 11.45
CA ALA A 125 -1.85 -0.73 12.62
C ALA A 125 -2.39 -2.10 12.21
N LEU A 126 -1.91 -3.16 12.86
CA LEU A 126 -2.33 -4.53 12.66
C LEU A 126 -3.20 -5.01 13.81
N TYR A 127 -4.39 -5.52 13.51
CA TYR A 127 -5.31 -6.02 14.51
C TYR A 127 -5.58 -7.51 14.38
N ASP A 128 -5.67 -8.17 15.53
CA ASP A 128 -6.35 -9.43 15.70
C ASP A 128 -7.80 -9.16 16.10
N LEU A 129 -8.74 -9.67 15.32
CA LEU A 129 -10.17 -9.58 15.59
C LEU A 129 -10.76 -10.94 16.04
N ALA A 130 -9.93 -11.96 16.22
CA ALA A 130 -10.36 -13.25 16.75
C ALA A 130 -10.65 -13.11 18.25
N GLY A 131 -11.93 -13.06 18.61
CA GLY A 131 -12.35 -12.76 19.98
C GLY A 131 -12.13 -11.29 20.30
N LYS A 132 -11.71 -10.95 21.53
CA LYS A 132 -11.55 -9.56 21.94
C LYS A 132 -10.49 -8.86 21.05
N PRO A 133 -10.83 -7.73 20.40
CA PRO A 133 -9.92 -7.04 19.50
C PRO A 133 -8.62 -6.65 20.18
N ARG A 134 -7.51 -6.83 19.46
CA ARG A 134 -6.16 -6.60 19.98
C ARG A 134 -5.28 -5.96 18.92
N LEU A 135 -4.60 -4.89 19.30
CA LEU A 135 -3.48 -4.35 18.52
C LEU A 135 -2.30 -5.33 18.61
N LEU A 136 -1.81 -5.79 17.48
CA LEU A 136 -0.67 -6.69 17.35
C LEU A 136 0.62 -5.90 17.11
N ASP A 137 0.57 -4.93 16.21
CA ASP A 137 1.70 -4.08 15.85
C ASP A 137 1.22 -2.73 15.31
N ALA A 138 2.05 -1.71 15.43
CA ALA A 138 1.84 -0.40 14.84
C ALA A 138 3.19 0.17 14.38
N VAL A 139 3.20 0.78 13.20
CA VAL A 139 4.38 1.41 12.60
C VAL A 139 4.02 2.72 11.92
N ASN A 140 4.93 3.69 11.99
CA ASN A 140 4.88 4.83 11.08
C ASN A 140 5.37 4.37 9.69
N VAL A 141 4.54 4.54 8.67
CA VAL A 141 4.82 4.20 7.26
C VAL A 141 4.86 5.42 6.34
N ALA A 142 4.74 6.64 6.91
CA ALA A 142 4.88 7.86 6.13
C ALA A 142 6.35 8.10 5.79
N VAL A 143 6.66 8.00 4.50
CA VAL A 143 7.97 8.31 3.93
C VAL A 143 7.92 9.51 2.99
N ASP A 144 6.78 10.22 3.01
CA ASP A 144 6.51 11.44 2.27
C ASP A 144 5.25 12.13 2.86
N ARG A 145 4.78 13.20 2.24
CA ARG A 145 3.73 14.09 2.79
C ARG A 145 2.37 13.46 3.01
N SER A 146 1.87 12.68 2.05
CA SER A 146 0.52 12.11 2.10
C SER A 146 0.58 10.61 1.88
N THR A 147 -0.02 9.82 2.77
CA THR A 147 0.15 8.36 2.78
C THR A 147 -1.18 7.63 2.68
N SER A 148 -1.27 6.64 1.79
CA SER A 148 -2.46 5.80 1.60
C SER A 148 -2.08 4.35 1.33
N PHE A 149 -3.06 3.44 1.34
CA PHE A 149 -2.88 2.16 0.63
C PHE A 149 -2.75 2.45 -0.87
N ARG A 150 -1.90 1.69 -1.56
CA ARG A 150 -1.88 1.65 -3.03
C ARG A 150 -3.15 0.97 -3.52
N GLU A 151 -3.48 1.09 -4.81
CA GLU A 151 -4.45 0.18 -5.41
C GLU A 151 -3.83 -0.75 -6.46
N PRO A 152 -3.98 -2.10 -6.32
CA PRO A 152 -4.49 -2.79 -5.12
C PRO A 152 -3.58 -2.59 -3.90
N GLY A 153 -4.18 -2.52 -2.69
CA GLY A 153 -3.47 -2.29 -1.42
C GLY A 153 -2.77 -3.51 -0.84
N LYS A 154 -2.99 -4.68 -1.44
CA LYS A 154 -2.32 -5.92 -1.09
C LYS A 154 -2.06 -6.80 -2.31
N LEU A 155 -1.11 -7.71 -2.14
CA LEU A 155 -0.75 -8.75 -3.09
C LEU A 155 -0.75 -10.11 -2.39
N PRO A 156 -1.62 -11.06 -2.78
CA PRO A 156 -1.54 -12.43 -2.29
C PRO A 156 -0.20 -13.07 -2.66
N ILE A 157 0.56 -13.51 -1.66
CA ILE A 157 1.86 -14.17 -1.82
C ILE A 157 1.81 -15.64 -1.39
N GLY A 158 0.61 -16.18 -1.19
CA GLY A 158 0.36 -17.58 -0.92
C GLY A 158 -1.08 -17.80 -0.48
N PRO A 159 -1.48 -19.04 -0.15
CA PRO A 159 -2.83 -19.34 0.33
C PRO A 159 -3.17 -18.68 1.69
N SER A 160 -2.16 -18.19 2.41
CA SER A 160 -2.26 -17.84 3.83
C SER A 160 -1.62 -16.49 4.17
N ASP A 161 -1.06 -15.79 3.18
CA ASP A 161 -0.25 -14.60 3.39
C ASP A 161 -0.47 -13.60 2.24
N ASP A 162 -0.70 -12.35 2.62
CA ASP A 162 -0.74 -11.19 1.74
C ASP A 162 0.46 -10.28 2.06
N ALA A 163 1.09 -9.70 1.03
CA ALA A 163 1.95 -8.54 1.18
C ALA A 163 1.07 -7.27 1.13
N ILE A 164 1.40 -6.26 1.95
CA ILE A 164 0.72 -4.97 2.00
C ILE A 164 1.52 -3.96 1.19
N ILE A 165 0.81 -3.07 0.51
CA ILE A 165 1.42 -2.04 -0.32
C ILE A 165 0.81 -0.69 0.05
N THR A 166 1.62 0.16 0.67
CA THR A 166 1.29 1.57 0.91
C THR A 166 2.01 2.43 -0.11
N LEU A 167 1.61 3.69 -0.21
CA LEU A 167 2.35 4.71 -0.94
C LEU A 167 2.33 6.01 -0.15
N SER A 168 3.43 6.74 -0.20
CA SER A 168 3.50 8.14 0.19
C SER A 168 3.79 8.99 -1.05
N THR A 169 3.17 10.16 -1.14
CA THR A 169 3.31 11.06 -2.29
C THR A 169 3.58 12.49 -1.88
N HIS A 170 4.32 13.19 -2.74
CA HIS A 170 4.22 14.64 -2.85
C HIS A 170 4.27 15.07 -4.32
N PHE A 171 3.66 16.21 -4.60
CA PHE A 171 3.76 16.86 -5.89
C PHE A 171 4.27 18.29 -5.70
N ASN A 172 4.99 18.77 -6.72
CA ASN A 172 5.27 20.19 -6.89
C ASN A 172 4.75 20.63 -8.28
N SER A 173 5.19 21.79 -8.77
CA SER A 173 4.62 22.39 -9.99
C SER A 173 4.61 21.46 -11.21
N SER A 174 5.68 20.69 -11.43
CA SER A 174 5.83 19.83 -12.61
C SER A 174 6.24 18.40 -12.29
N GLN A 175 6.43 18.05 -11.01
CA GLN A 175 6.97 16.76 -10.59
C GLN A 175 6.05 16.08 -9.59
N GLY A 176 5.92 14.76 -9.72
CA GLY A 176 5.23 13.89 -8.78
C GLY A 176 6.16 12.79 -8.30
N TYR A 177 6.29 12.68 -7.00
CA TYR A 177 7.14 11.71 -6.33
C TYR A 177 6.26 10.71 -5.61
N VAL A 178 6.59 9.43 -5.77
CA VAL A 178 5.88 8.34 -5.11
C VAL A 178 6.90 7.40 -4.50
N SER A 179 6.80 7.22 -3.19
CA SER A 179 7.56 6.24 -2.42
C SER A 179 6.60 5.11 -2.04
N THR A 180 6.92 3.87 -2.41
CA THR A 180 6.04 2.71 -2.24
C THR A 180 6.69 1.68 -1.32
N PRO A 181 6.35 1.66 -0.02
CA PRO A 181 6.70 0.56 0.87
C PRO A 181 5.99 -0.73 0.46
N LEU A 182 6.75 -1.80 0.24
CA LEU A 182 6.27 -3.16 0.13
C LEU A 182 6.50 -3.86 1.48
N ILE A 183 5.43 -4.30 2.14
CA ILE A 183 5.46 -4.70 3.54
C ILE A 183 4.96 -6.15 3.70
N LEU A 184 5.65 -6.93 4.52
CA LEU A 184 5.23 -8.26 4.97
C LEU A 184 4.68 -8.18 6.40
N VAL A 185 3.72 -9.05 6.75
CA VAL A 185 3.40 -9.35 8.14
C VAL A 185 3.95 -10.71 8.50
N ARG A 186 4.83 -10.79 9.50
CA ARG A 186 5.41 -12.03 10.01
C ARG A 186 5.49 -11.99 11.53
N ASP A 187 5.15 -13.10 12.17
CA ASP A 187 5.14 -13.23 13.64
C ASP A 187 4.35 -12.08 14.31
N ASP A 188 3.20 -11.76 13.72
CA ASP A 188 2.30 -10.67 14.13
C ASP A 188 2.95 -9.27 14.10
N ARG A 189 4.00 -9.06 13.28
CA ARG A 189 4.69 -7.76 13.10
C ARG A 189 4.89 -7.38 11.63
N PHE A 190 4.92 -6.08 11.35
CA PHE A 190 5.27 -5.52 10.04
C PHE A 190 6.78 -5.56 9.80
N GLU A 191 7.17 -6.02 8.62
CA GLU A 191 8.54 -6.07 8.11
C GLU A 191 8.60 -5.43 6.72
N LEU A 192 9.50 -4.47 6.52
CA LEU A 192 9.73 -3.87 5.21
C LEU A 192 10.43 -4.90 4.30
N ILE A 193 9.85 -5.17 3.13
CA ILE A 193 10.49 -5.95 2.06
C ILE A 193 11.37 -5.01 1.24
N ASP A 194 10.81 -3.88 0.79
CA ASP A 194 11.52 -2.89 0.00
C ASP A 194 10.83 -1.52 0.02
N MET A 195 11.60 -0.48 -0.29
CA MET A 195 11.13 0.87 -0.60
C MET A 195 11.35 1.16 -2.08
N ILE A 196 10.28 1.32 -2.85
CA ILE A 196 10.36 1.55 -4.30
C ILE A 196 9.98 2.99 -4.63
N TYR A 197 10.88 3.71 -5.30
CA TYR A 197 10.67 5.10 -5.69
C TYR A 197 10.31 5.21 -7.17
N THR A 198 9.21 5.90 -7.46
CA THR A 198 8.85 6.32 -8.83
C THR A 198 8.65 7.83 -8.92
N PHE A 199 8.83 8.33 -10.14
CA PHE A 199 8.90 9.74 -10.43
C PHE A 199 8.19 10.06 -11.74
N ASN A 200 7.31 11.05 -11.68
CA ASN A 200 6.59 11.61 -12.82
C ASN A 200 7.02 13.05 -13.03
N GLU A 201 7.12 13.47 -14.29
CA GLU A 201 7.36 14.87 -14.63
C GLU A 201 6.50 15.29 -15.84
N ASN A 202 6.06 16.54 -15.79
CA ASN A 202 5.37 17.21 -16.87
C ASN A 202 6.12 18.50 -17.19
N LEU A 203 7.06 18.39 -18.12
CA LEU A 203 7.89 19.51 -18.56
C LEU A 203 7.32 20.11 -19.85
N CYS A 204 7.85 21.27 -20.20
CA CYS A 204 7.36 22.05 -21.33
C CYS A 204 7.37 21.26 -22.65
N ALA A 205 8.39 20.43 -22.94
CA ALA A 205 8.48 19.72 -24.24
C ALA A 205 7.96 18.27 -24.19
N TYR A 206 7.75 17.70 -22.99
CA TYR A 206 7.41 16.29 -22.83
C TYR A 206 6.85 15.96 -21.45
N LYS A 207 6.13 14.84 -21.39
CA LYS A 207 5.69 14.20 -20.15
C LYS A 207 6.43 12.88 -19.97
N ARG A 208 6.90 12.59 -18.75
CA ARG A 208 7.44 11.28 -18.37
C ARG A 208 6.66 10.71 -17.20
N THR A 209 6.26 9.45 -17.29
CA THR A 209 5.54 8.73 -16.24
C THR A 209 6.25 7.43 -15.88
N GLN A 210 6.21 7.09 -14.59
CA GLN A 210 6.71 5.83 -14.04
C GLN A 210 5.57 5.12 -13.30
N GLU A 211 5.02 4.10 -13.94
CA GLU A 211 3.90 3.33 -13.41
C GLU A 211 4.41 2.01 -12.81
N LEU A 212 4.29 1.87 -11.49
CA LEU A 212 4.68 0.67 -10.77
C LEU A 212 3.53 -0.34 -10.77
N ALA A 213 3.81 -1.59 -11.10
CA ALA A 213 2.91 -2.73 -11.00
C ALA A 213 3.56 -3.90 -10.24
N PHE A 214 2.75 -4.65 -9.50
CA PHE A 214 3.19 -5.83 -8.77
C PHE A 214 2.47 -7.08 -9.26
N GLN A 215 3.20 -8.19 -9.27
CA GLN A 215 2.69 -9.50 -9.59
C GLN A 215 3.30 -10.55 -8.67
N ALA A 216 2.48 -11.44 -8.12
CA ALA A 216 2.98 -12.66 -7.50
C ALA A 216 3.31 -13.68 -8.59
N VAL A 217 4.55 -14.14 -8.60
CA VAL A 217 5.05 -15.19 -9.49
C VAL A 217 4.97 -16.49 -8.70
N ALA A 218 3.85 -17.19 -8.87
CA ALA A 218 3.49 -18.33 -8.04
C ALA A 218 3.54 -19.66 -8.81
N ASP A 219 4.15 -20.66 -8.17
CA ASP A 219 3.99 -22.11 -8.45
C ASP A 219 3.17 -22.80 -7.33
N GLY A 220 2.27 -22.07 -6.65
CA GLY A 220 1.44 -22.60 -5.56
C GLY A 220 2.12 -22.79 -4.20
N GLN A 221 3.30 -22.19 -4.01
CA GLN A 221 4.07 -22.25 -2.75
C GLN A 221 3.76 -21.07 -1.82
N PRO A 222 3.89 -21.23 -0.49
CA PRO A 222 3.92 -20.10 0.45
C PRO A 222 5.06 -19.14 0.11
N TYR A 223 4.84 -17.84 0.34
CA TYR A 223 5.80 -16.78 0.03
C TYR A 223 6.29 -16.80 -1.43
N ALA A 224 5.33 -16.80 -2.36
CA ALA A 224 5.56 -16.65 -3.79
C ALA A 224 6.49 -15.45 -4.06
N ALA A 225 7.30 -15.58 -5.12
CA ALA A 225 8.18 -14.49 -5.53
C ALA A 225 7.33 -13.29 -5.96
N ILE A 226 7.79 -12.09 -5.63
CA ILE A 226 7.08 -10.85 -5.99
C ILE A 226 7.85 -10.21 -7.13
N LYS A 227 7.20 -9.93 -8.26
CA LYS A 227 7.76 -9.14 -9.34
C LYS A 227 7.20 -7.72 -9.27
N ALA A 228 8.07 -6.74 -9.09
CA ALA A 228 7.77 -5.33 -9.28
C ALA A 228 8.24 -4.92 -10.68
N THR A 229 7.40 -4.21 -11.43
CA THR A 229 7.74 -3.66 -12.74
C THR A 229 7.37 -2.19 -12.79
N VAL A 230 8.32 -1.34 -13.13
CA VAL A 230 8.07 0.06 -13.46
C VAL A 230 8.08 0.21 -14.97
N THR A 231 6.96 0.66 -15.53
CA THR A 231 6.86 1.09 -16.93
C THR A 231 7.19 2.58 -17.00
N ASP A 232 8.38 2.90 -17.52
CA ASP A 232 8.92 4.25 -17.67
C ASP A 232 8.65 4.75 -19.10
N THR A 233 7.73 5.72 -19.24
CA THR A 233 7.26 6.20 -20.54
C THR A 233 7.51 7.68 -20.69
N THR A 234 8.12 8.09 -21.80
CA THR A 234 8.32 9.48 -22.20
C THR A 234 7.51 9.76 -23.46
N VAL A 235 6.70 10.83 -23.45
CA VAL A 235 5.88 11.27 -24.58
C VAL A 235 6.12 12.76 -24.84
N PRO A 236 6.56 13.16 -26.04
CA PRO A 236 6.61 14.58 -26.43
C PRO A 236 5.20 15.17 -26.40
N ASN A 237 5.03 16.38 -25.89
CA ASN A 237 3.71 17.04 -25.84
C ASN A 237 3.42 17.95 -27.04
N GLY A 238 4.39 18.14 -27.94
CA GLY A 238 4.25 18.93 -29.16
C GLY A 238 4.49 20.42 -28.98
N GLU A 239 4.85 20.87 -27.78
CA GLU A 239 5.30 22.24 -27.52
C GLU A 239 6.80 22.36 -27.80
N SER A 240 7.21 23.51 -28.34
CA SER A 240 8.63 23.85 -28.56
C SER A 240 9.08 24.74 -27.42
N CYS A 241 10.08 24.27 -26.67
CA CYS A 241 10.59 24.96 -25.50
C CYS A 241 12.06 25.21 -25.72
N ASP A 242 12.41 26.48 -25.90
CA ASP A 242 13.72 26.91 -26.37
C ASP A 242 14.14 26.24 -27.71
N ASP A 243 15.42 26.32 -28.05
CA ASP A 243 16.00 25.73 -29.28
C ASP A 243 16.30 24.22 -29.13
N ASP A 244 16.07 23.63 -27.95
CA ASP A 244 16.38 22.23 -27.68
C ASP A 244 15.28 21.29 -28.22
N PRO A 245 15.65 20.24 -28.97
CA PRO A 245 14.66 19.32 -29.51
C PRO A 245 14.02 18.48 -28.39
N ALA A 246 12.68 18.37 -28.43
CA ALA A 246 11.94 17.49 -27.55
C ALA A 246 12.49 16.03 -27.63
N PRO A 247 12.56 15.31 -26.50
CA PRO A 247 13.02 13.93 -26.51
C PRO A 247 12.10 13.06 -27.36
N LYS A 248 12.64 12.01 -27.96
CA LYS A 248 11.82 11.04 -28.70
C LYS A 248 10.92 10.27 -27.74
N ALA A 249 9.72 9.94 -28.22
CA ALA A 249 8.83 9.03 -27.51
C ALA A 249 9.56 7.70 -27.22
N SER A 250 9.47 7.24 -25.98
CA SER A 250 10.11 5.99 -25.54
C SER A 250 9.30 5.35 -24.41
N SER A 251 9.39 4.04 -24.32
CA SER A 251 8.83 3.27 -23.21
C SER A 251 9.74 2.08 -22.92
N ARG A 252 10.00 1.83 -21.64
CA ARG A 252 10.80 0.69 -21.18
C ARG A 252 10.24 0.14 -19.87
N ASP A 253 10.28 -1.18 -19.73
CA ASP A 253 9.96 -1.86 -18.47
C ASP A 253 11.24 -2.15 -17.69
N ILE A 254 11.20 -1.84 -16.40
CA ILE A 254 12.29 -2.07 -15.46
C ILE A 254 11.73 -2.93 -14.34
N SER A 255 12.24 -4.14 -14.17
CA SER A 255 11.69 -5.10 -13.19
C SER A 255 12.72 -5.58 -12.18
N VAL A 256 12.25 -5.81 -10.95
CA VAL A 256 12.95 -6.58 -9.91
C VAL A 256 12.05 -7.73 -9.49
N THR A 257 12.63 -8.89 -9.23
CA THR A 257 11.94 -10.02 -8.59
C THR A 257 12.52 -10.24 -7.20
N TYR A 258 11.65 -10.23 -6.20
CA TYR A 258 11.96 -10.52 -4.81
C TYR A 258 11.69 -11.98 -4.52
N HIS A 259 12.70 -12.70 -4.03
CA HIS A 259 12.60 -14.12 -3.73
C HIS A 259 12.63 -14.36 -2.22
N TRP A 260 11.76 -15.24 -1.74
CA TRP A 260 11.78 -15.68 -0.35
C TRP A 260 12.98 -16.61 -0.08
N ASN A 261 13.82 -16.27 0.89
CA ASN A 261 14.99 -17.06 1.26
C ASN A 261 14.82 -17.90 2.54
N ARG A 262 13.56 -18.10 2.99
CA ARG A 262 13.16 -18.74 4.27
C ARG A 262 13.25 -17.85 5.52
N ALA A 263 13.79 -16.65 5.41
CA ALA A 263 13.85 -15.69 6.51
C ALA A 263 13.30 -14.31 6.12
N ALA A 264 13.58 -13.86 4.90
CA ALA A 264 13.16 -12.59 4.34
C ALA A 264 13.01 -12.68 2.82
N TYR A 265 12.35 -11.69 2.23
CA TYR A 265 12.42 -11.45 0.79
C TYR A 265 13.75 -10.78 0.43
N VAL A 266 14.37 -11.22 -0.66
CA VAL A 266 15.64 -10.69 -1.16
C VAL A 266 15.49 -10.22 -2.60
N LYS A 267 15.99 -9.03 -2.93
CA LYS A 267 15.97 -8.49 -4.29
C LYS A 267 16.86 -9.34 -5.22
N GLY A 268 16.34 -9.69 -6.39
CA GLY A 268 17.11 -10.39 -7.42
C GLY A 268 18.02 -9.49 -8.28
N SER A 269 17.84 -8.17 -8.21
CA SER A 269 18.69 -7.19 -8.90
C SER A 269 18.56 -5.79 -8.27
N ASP A 270 19.42 -4.86 -8.69
CA ASP A 270 19.46 -3.46 -8.29
C ASP A 270 18.76 -2.51 -9.30
N ALA A 271 17.93 -3.06 -10.20
CA ALA A 271 17.40 -2.29 -11.34
C ALA A 271 16.51 -1.11 -10.92
N LEU A 272 15.69 -1.27 -9.86
CA LEU A 272 14.88 -0.18 -9.32
C LEU A 272 15.70 0.80 -8.48
N ASP A 273 16.78 0.36 -7.83
CA ASP A 273 17.71 1.24 -7.12
C ASP A 273 18.45 2.15 -8.12
N LYS A 274 18.85 1.59 -9.28
CA LYS A 274 19.41 2.35 -10.40
C LYS A 274 18.42 3.36 -10.97
N LEU A 275 17.15 2.97 -11.13
CA LEU A 275 16.10 3.90 -11.57
C LEU A 275 15.90 5.05 -10.57
N ALA A 276 15.90 4.76 -9.28
CA ALA A 276 15.82 5.78 -8.24
C ALA A 276 17.02 6.74 -8.29
N ALA A 277 18.24 6.22 -8.48
CA ALA A 277 19.44 7.04 -8.66
C ALA A 277 19.40 7.87 -9.96
N GLU A 278 18.88 7.34 -11.07
CA GLU A 278 18.62 8.10 -12.30
C GLU A 278 17.64 9.25 -12.05
N ASN A 279 16.58 9.01 -11.28
CA ASN A 279 15.60 10.04 -10.93
C ASN A 279 16.22 11.13 -10.04
N ALA A 280 17.03 10.75 -9.04
CA ALA A 280 17.72 11.69 -8.16
C ALA A 280 18.74 12.58 -8.89
N ASN A 281 19.45 12.04 -9.89
CA ASN A 281 20.43 12.83 -10.66
C ASN A 281 19.82 13.83 -11.65
N ARG A 282 18.49 13.82 -11.82
CA ARG A 282 17.81 14.77 -12.72
C ARG A 282 17.60 16.15 -12.11
N PHE A 283 17.69 16.28 -10.78
CA PHE A 283 17.40 17.53 -10.04
C PHE A 283 18.35 17.74 -8.86
#